data_AF-A0A0D2VG59-F1
#
_entry.id   AF-A0A0D2VG59-F1
#
_cell.length_a   1.000
_cell.length_b   1.000
_cell.length_c   1.000
_cell.angle_alpha   90.00
_cell.angle_beta   90.00
_cell.angle_gamma   90.00
#
_symmetry.space_group_name_H-M   'P 1'
#
loop_
_entity.id
_entity.type
_entity.pdbx_description
1 polymer ?
#
loop_
_entity_poly.entity_id
_entity_poly.type
_entity_poly.pdbx_seq_one_letter_code
_entity_poly.pdbx_strand_id
1 'polypeptide(L)'
;MEDSVLLREWFDRVDSGKTGSITATQLKSAFAIGNLNFPLSVVQQMIRMYDFDRNGTMSFEEFLALNKFLVKVQQAFSDLERNRGFLATNDVYEAISKIGFVLDSPAFYTACESFDQKKNGRLHLDDFISLCIFLQSARNMFNAFDTGKQGRVTLDLNQFVYCTTRLTTDNACGSAMASRMVSVPAVQTHISLDFETFVFKKEKVSLAGQDEYIVRGGRDLFKLLPDAFKGIKQIGVIGWGSQGPAQAQNLRDSLADAKSDIIVKVGLRKGSRSFDEARAAGFSEENGTLGDIWETISGSDLVLLLISDAAQADNYEKIFSYMKPNSILGLSHGFLLGHLQSKGLDFPKNISVIAVCPKGMGPSVRRLYVQGREINGAGINSSFGVHQDVDGRATDVALGWSVALGSPFTFATTLEQEYKSDIFGERGILLGAVHGIVESLFRRYTENGMSEDLAYKNTVECITGIISKTISTQGMLAVYNSLSEEGKREFETAYSASYYPCMDILYECYEDVASGSEIRSVVLAGQRFYVKGWSPCFSNGKN
;
A
#
# COMPACT_ATOMS: atom_id res chain seq x y z
N MET A 1 -31.23 47.96 11.09
CA MET A 1 -32.02 48.73 10.09
C MET A 1 -31.12 49.72 9.36
N GLU A 2 -30.22 50.44 10.06
CA GLU A 2 -29.21 51.34 9.47
C GLU A 2 -28.25 50.65 8.49
N ASP A 3 -27.71 49.46 8.82
CA ASP A 3 -26.79 48.73 7.92
C ASP A 3 -27.43 48.32 6.58
N SER A 4 -28.73 48.03 6.55
CA SER A 4 -29.42 47.63 5.32
C SER A 4 -29.65 48.80 4.37
N VAL A 5 -29.77 50.02 4.90
CA VAL A 5 -29.93 51.24 4.11
C VAL A 5 -28.59 51.62 3.50
N LEU A 6 -27.50 51.58 4.28
CA LEU A 6 -26.14 51.81 3.77
C LEU A 6 -25.73 50.77 2.71
N LEU A 7 -26.07 49.51 2.91
CA LEU A 7 -25.82 48.46 1.92
C LEU A 7 -26.65 48.64 0.65
N ARG A 8 -27.86 49.21 0.75
CA ARG A 8 -28.68 49.54 -0.42
C ARG A 8 -28.08 50.69 -1.21
N GLU A 9 -27.63 51.74 -0.53
CA GLU A 9 -26.92 52.84 -1.19
C GLU A 9 -25.61 52.37 -1.84
N TRP A 10 -24.89 51.45 -1.21
CA TRP A 10 -23.69 50.86 -1.79
C TRP A 10 -24.03 50.02 -3.03
N PHE A 11 -25.05 49.16 -2.95
CA PHE A 11 -25.55 48.39 -4.10
C PHE A 11 -25.92 49.30 -5.27
N ASP A 12 -26.71 50.34 -5.03
CA ASP A 12 -27.17 51.28 -6.06
C ASP A 12 -26.00 52.08 -6.68
N ARG A 13 -24.89 52.28 -5.95
CA ARG A 13 -23.65 52.87 -6.50
C ARG A 13 -22.88 51.89 -7.39
N VAL A 14 -22.89 50.61 -7.06
CA VAL A 14 -22.20 49.56 -7.85
C VAL A 14 -23.01 49.21 -9.11
N ASP A 15 -24.34 49.19 -9.03
CA ASP A 15 -25.24 49.09 -10.17
C ASP A 15 -25.35 50.44 -10.90
N SER A 16 -24.25 50.85 -11.53
CA SER A 16 -24.15 52.10 -12.31
C SER A 16 -25.18 52.21 -13.44
N GLY A 17 -25.71 51.09 -13.93
CA GLY A 17 -26.74 51.02 -14.96
C GLY A 17 -28.17 51.10 -14.44
N LYS A 18 -28.38 51.07 -13.11
CA LYS A 18 -29.70 50.98 -12.45
C LYS A 18 -30.55 49.83 -12.99
N THR A 19 -29.89 48.72 -13.29
CA THR A 19 -30.51 47.52 -13.86
C THR A 19 -31.25 46.69 -12.81
N GLY A 20 -30.99 46.94 -11.53
CA GLY A 20 -31.48 46.16 -10.41
C GLY A 20 -30.61 44.95 -10.08
N SER A 21 -29.51 44.73 -10.80
CA SER A 21 -28.54 43.67 -10.55
C SER A 21 -27.09 44.12 -10.79
N ILE A 22 -26.14 43.44 -10.15
CA ILE A 22 -24.71 43.71 -10.28
C ILE A 22 -24.03 42.64 -11.14
N THR A 23 -23.29 43.06 -12.15
CA THR A 23 -22.44 42.20 -12.97
C THR A 23 -21.05 41.99 -12.34
N ALA A 24 -20.35 40.91 -12.74
CA ALA A 24 -18.99 40.62 -12.23
C ALA A 24 -17.98 41.75 -12.50
N THR A 25 -18.13 42.48 -13.60
CA THR A 25 -17.26 43.62 -13.92
C THR A 25 -17.52 44.82 -13.02
N GLN A 26 -18.80 45.14 -12.75
CA GLN A 26 -19.18 46.19 -11.79
C GLN A 26 -18.70 45.87 -10.38
N LEU A 27 -18.90 44.62 -9.92
CA LEU A 27 -18.46 44.19 -8.60
C LEU A 27 -16.93 44.21 -8.46
N LYS A 28 -16.20 43.82 -9.51
CA LYS A 28 -14.74 43.91 -9.55
C LYS A 28 -14.25 45.35 -9.41
N SER A 29 -14.85 46.28 -10.16
CA SER A 29 -14.52 47.70 -10.07
C SER A 29 -14.81 48.26 -8.67
N ALA A 30 -15.90 47.82 -8.03
CA ALA A 30 -16.24 48.22 -6.67
C ALA A 30 -15.19 47.75 -5.64
N PHE A 31 -14.71 46.51 -5.75
CA PHE A 31 -13.63 46.01 -4.87
C PHE A 31 -12.31 46.75 -5.07
N ALA A 32 -11.96 47.10 -6.32
CA ALA A 32 -10.74 47.85 -6.61
C ALA A 32 -10.74 49.24 -5.96
N ILE A 33 -11.91 49.91 -5.85
CA ILE A 33 -12.06 51.18 -5.12
C ILE A 33 -11.75 50.99 -3.62
N GLY A 34 -12.08 49.82 -3.06
CA GLY A 34 -11.73 49.42 -1.69
C GLY A 34 -10.33 48.83 -1.53
N ASN A 35 -9.44 48.99 -2.52
CA ASN A 35 -8.08 48.43 -2.56
C ASN A 35 -8.01 46.90 -2.49
N LEU A 36 -9.07 46.21 -2.90
CA LEU A 36 -9.10 44.75 -3.05
C LEU A 36 -9.06 44.39 -4.54
N ASN A 37 -7.97 43.74 -4.96
CA ASN A 37 -7.72 43.45 -6.37
C ASN A 37 -7.92 41.96 -6.68
N PHE A 38 -9.15 41.58 -7.03
CA PHE A 38 -9.46 40.21 -7.40
C PHE A 38 -9.38 39.97 -8.92
N PRO A 39 -8.91 38.79 -9.37
CA PRO A 39 -9.14 38.32 -10.72
C PRO A 39 -10.65 38.29 -11.04
N LEU A 40 -11.01 38.54 -12.32
CA LEU A 40 -12.43 38.54 -12.71
C LEU A 40 -13.10 37.18 -12.45
N SER A 41 -12.36 36.09 -12.57
CA SER A 41 -12.81 34.72 -12.27
C SER A 41 -13.24 34.54 -10.81
N VAL A 42 -12.51 35.11 -9.86
CA VAL A 42 -12.86 35.08 -8.42
C VAL A 42 -14.16 35.87 -8.17
N VAL A 43 -14.32 37.03 -8.81
CA VAL A 43 -15.54 37.84 -8.68
C VAL A 43 -16.75 37.14 -9.32
N GLN A 44 -16.56 36.48 -10.46
CA GLN A 44 -17.60 35.64 -11.05
C GLN A 44 -17.97 34.46 -10.14
N GLN A 45 -17.00 33.87 -9.43
CA GLN A 45 -17.25 32.81 -8.45
C GLN A 45 -18.03 33.33 -7.24
N MET A 46 -17.72 34.53 -6.74
CA MET A 46 -18.49 35.20 -5.69
C MET A 46 -19.96 35.38 -6.07
N ILE A 47 -20.24 35.78 -7.31
CA ILE A 47 -21.63 35.88 -7.82
C ILE A 47 -22.26 34.49 -7.88
N ARG A 48 -21.64 33.52 -8.55
CA ARG A 48 -22.18 32.15 -8.66
C ARG A 48 -22.47 31.47 -7.31
N MET A 49 -21.76 31.85 -6.26
CA MET A 49 -21.92 31.28 -4.92
C MET A 49 -23.27 31.64 -4.28
N TYR A 50 -23.85 32.79 -4.64
CA TYR A 50 -25.09 33.32 -4.11
C TYR A 50 -26.15 33.62 -5.17
N ASP A 51 -25.85 33.41 -6.45
CA ASP A 51 -26.78 33.49 -7.59
C ASP A 51 -27.79 32.32 -7.53
N PHE A 52 -28.85 32.52 -6.74
CA PHE A 52 -29.85 31.50 -6.47
C PHE A 52 -30.78 31.30 -7.67
N ASP A 53 -31.02 32.36 -8.46
CA ASP A 53 -31.89 32.33 -9.63
C ASP A 53 -31.15 31.94 -10.94
N ARG A 54 -29.81 31.85 -10.87
CA ARG A 54 -28.89 31.42 -11.94
C ARG A 54 -28.92 32.35 -13.16
N ASN A 55 -29.21 33.62 -12.96
CA ASN A 55 -29.26 34.61 -14.04
C ASN A 55 -27.86 35.16 -14.41
N GLY A 56 -26.82 34.83 -13.65
CA GLY A 56 -25.43 35.24 -13.88
C GLY A 56 -25.10 36.66 -13.40
N THR A 57 -26.03 37.32 -12.72
CA THR A 57 -25.90 38.64 -12.09
C THR A 57 -26.33 38.54 -10.63
N MET A 58 -26.10 39.59 -9.84
CA MET A 58 -26.36 39.57 -8.39
C MET A 58 -27.50 40.52 -8.02
N SER A 59 -28.59 39.99 -7.47
CA SER A 59 -29.68 40.79 -6.90
C SER A 59 -29.25 41.48 -5.59
N PHE A 60 -30.08 42.39 -5.07
CA PHE A 60 -29.80 43.01 -3.78
C PHE A 60 -29.81 41.99 -2.62
N GLU A 61 -30.70 41.00 -2.64
CA GLU A 61 -30.76 39.95 -1.62
C GLU A 61 -29.49 39.07 -1.65
N GLU A 62 -29.00 38.73 -2.84
CA GLU A 62 -27.80 37.92 -3.04
C GLU A 62 -26.53 38.68 -2.65
N PHE A 63 -26.51 39.99 -2.95
CA PHE A 63 -25.48 40.90 -2.50
C PHE A 63 -25.41 41.01 -0.97
N LEU A 64 -26.55 41.07 -0.28
CA LEU A 64 -26.59 41.03 1.18
C LEU A 64 -26.02 39.72 1.73
N ALA A 65 -26.27 38.58 1.08
CA ALA A 65 -25.73 37.29 1.48
C ALA A 65 -24.20 37.24 1.31
N LEU A 66 -23.69 37.71 0.17
CA LEU A 66 -22.25 37.83 -0.08
C LEU A 66 -21.59 38.77 0.93
N ASN A 67 -22.18 39.95 1.17
CA ASN A 67 -21.63 40.93 2.09
C ASN A 67 -21.53 40.38 3.52
N LYS A 68 -22.56 39.69 4.01
CA LYS A 68 -22.53 39.03 5.33
C LYS A 68 -21.38 38.03 5.44
N PHE A 69 -21.13 37.25 4.38
CA PHE A 69 -20.01 36.32 4.35
C PHE A 69 -18.67 37.05 4.34
N LEU A 70 -18.49 38.05 3.48
CA LEU A 70 -17.24 38.82 3.38
C LEU A 70 -16.91 39.55 4.69
N VAL A 71 -17.89 40.13 5.38
CA VAL A 71 -17.71 40.75 6.70
C VAL A 71 -17.21 39.72 7.73
N LYS A 72 -17.78 38.50 7.72
CA LYS A 72 -17.33 37.42 8.60
C LYS A 72 -15.88 37.02 8.32
N VAL A 73 -15.50 36.94 7.04
CA VAL A 73 -14.13 36.61 6.61
C VAL A 73 -13.16 37.73 7.03
N GLN A 74 -13.51 38.99 6.79
CA GLN A 74 -12.70 40.15 7.17
C GLN A 74 -12.49 40.22 8.69
N GLN A 75 -13.54 39.99 9.49
CA GLN A 75 -13.40 39.96 10.95
C GLN A 75 -12.44 38.85 11.41
N ALA A 76 -12.58 37.63 10.85
CA ALA A 76 -11.70 36.52 11.20
C ALA A 76 -10.23 36.79 10.85
N PHE A 77 -9.98 37.54 9.77
CA PHE A 77 -8.63 38.00 9.40
C PHE A 77 -8.12 39.05 10.39
N SER A 78 -8.90 40.11 10.63
CA SER A 78 -8.51 41.22 11.51
C SER A 78 -8.26 40.79 12.96
N ASP A 79 -9.01 39.80 13.46
CA ASP A 79 -8.81 39.24 14.80
C ASP A 79 -7.41 38.60 14.98
N LEU A 80 -6.78 38.14 13.90
CA LEU A 80 -5.58 37.32 13.93
C LEU A 80 -4.36 37.95 13.25
N GLU A 81 -4.55 38.99 12.42
CA GLU A 81 -3.44 39.64 11.73
C GLU A 81 -2.48 40.37 12.69
N ARG A 82 -2.95 40.82 13.87
CA ARG A 82 -2.13 41.46 14.91
C ARG A 82 -1.22 42.58 14.35
N ASN A 83 -1.77 43.46 13.51
CA ASN A 83 -1.06 44.55 12.81
C ASN A 83 0.05 44.11 11.83
N ARG A 84 0.11 42.84 11.43
CA ARG A 84 1.07 42.34 10.44
C ARG A 84 0.64 42.60 8.99
N GLY A 85 -0.66 42.77 8.73
CA GLY A 85 -1.21 42.88 7.38
C GLY A 85 -1.24 41.55 6.61
N PHE A 86 -1.00 40.43 7.29
CA PHE A 86 -1.06 39.06 6.74
C PHE A 86 -1.31 38.04 7.87
N LEU A 87 -1.78 36.85 7.49
CA LEU A 87 -1.85 35.68 8.35
C LEU A 87 -0.72 34.70 8.02
N ALA A 88 -0.07 34.15 9.05
CA ALA A 88 0.79 32.98 8.89
C ALA A 88 -0.07 31.72 8.83
N THR A 89 0.45 30.62 8.27
CA THR A 89 -0.30 29.37 8.07
C THR A 89 -1.07 28.88 9.32
N ASN A 90 -0.48 28.95 10.50
CA ASN A 90 -1.18 28.56 11.74
C ASN A 90 -2.36 29.49 12.08
N ASP A 91 -2.24 30.79 11.80
CA ASP A 91 -3.32 31.76 12.01
C ASP A 91 -4.44 31.57 10.97
N VAL A 92 -4.09 31.15 9.75
CA VAL A 92 -5.09 30.82 8.70
C VAL A 92 -5.97 29.66 9.16
N TYR A 93 -5.41 28.62 9.79
CA TYR A 93 -6.18 27.48 10.31
C TYR A 93 -7.22 27.93 11.34
N GLU A 94 -6.82 28.77 12.29
CA GLU A 94 -7.72 29.33 13.29
C GLU A 94 -8.80 30.22 12.64
N ALA A 95 -8.42 31.06 11.67
CA ALA A 95 -9.32 31.97 10.97
C ALA A 95 -10.42 31.21 10.21
N ILE A 96 -10.06 30.21 9.40
CA ILE A 96 -11.05 29.42 8.65
C ILE A 96 -11.95 28.58 9.59
N SER A 97 -11.41 28.13 10.72
CA SER A 97 -12.18 27.44 11.76
C SER A 97 -13.26 28.34 12.36
N LYS A 98 -12.95 29.62 12.65
CA LYS A 98 -13.94 30.63 13.10
C LYS A 98 -15.01 30.91 12.04
N ILE A 99 -14.64 30.85 10.76
CA ILE A 99 -15.59 30.99 9.64
C ILE A 99 -16.48 29.74 9.51
N GLY A 100 -16.03 28.60 10.05
CA GLY A 100 -16.77 27.35 10.14
C GLY A 100 -16.27 26.29 9.16
N PHE A 101 -15.04 26.40 8.65
CA PHE A 101 -14.38 25.37 7.85
C PHE A 101 -13.46 24.54 8.73
N VAL A 102 -13.59 23.21 8.64
CA VAL A 102 -12.69 22.26 9.29
C VAL A 102 -12.11 21.40 8.18
N LEU A 103 -10.81 21.50 7.99
CA LEU A 103 -10.04 20.74 7.02
C LEU A 103 -9.07 19.85 7.78
N ASP A 104 -8.81 18.64 7.27
CA ASP A 104 -7.67 17.87 7.74
C ASP A 104 -6.36 18.56 7.33
N SER A 105 -5.25 18.18 7.96
CA SER A 105 -3.95 18.81 7.69
C SER A 105 -3.58 18.81 6.20
N PRO A 106 -3.76 17.71 5.43
CA PRO A 106 -3.43 17.69 4.00
C PRO A 106 -4.26 18.67 3.17
N ALA A 107 -5.59 18.67 3.32
CA ALA A 107 -6.44 19.60 2.58
C ALA A 107 -6.15 21.05 2.96
N PHE A 108 -5.85 21.30 4.24
CA PHE A 108 -5.52 22.63 4.75
C PHE A 108 -4.25 23.19 4.12
N TYR A 109 -3.13 22.45 4.17
CA TYR A 109 -1.86 22.94 3.63
C TYR A 109 -1.91 23.10 2.11
N THR A 110 -2.56 22.16 1.39
CA THR A 110 -2.73 22.25 -0.07
C THR A 110 -3.54 23.49 -0.46
N ALA A 111 -4.62 23.77 0.28
CA ALA A 111 -5.42 24.97 0.04
C ALA A 111 -4.60 26.23 0.34
N CYS A 112 -3.89 26.31 1.45
CA CYS A 112 -3.05 27.48 1.76
C CYS A 112 -1.99 27.74 0.69
N GLU A 113 -1.30 26.71 0.21
CA GLU A 113 -0.28 26.83 -0.83
C GLU A 113 -0.86 27.33 -2.16
N SER A 114 -2.06 26.87 -2.52
CA SER A 114 -2.73 27.25 -3.77
C SER A 114 -3.12 28.73 -3.83
N PHE A 115 -3.30 29.37 -2.66
CA PHE A 115 -3.67 30.78 -2.56
C PHE A 115 -2.52 31.67 -2.05
N ASP A 116 -1.37 31.11 -1.67
CA ASP A 116 -0.13 31.86 -1.41
C ASP A 116 0.62 32.14 -2.73
N GLN A 117 0.14 33.14 -3.48
CA GLN A 117 0.71 33.49 -4.79
C GLN A 117 2.20 33.84 -4.72
N LYS A 118 2.67 34.33 -3.57
CA LYS A 118 4.06 34.77 -3.36
C LYS A 118 4.96 33.65 -2.80
N LYS A 119 4.41 32.48 -2.49
CA LYS A 119 5.09 31.31 -1.94
C LYS A 119 5.98 31.62 -0.73
N ASN A 120 5.52 32.52 0.13
CA ASN A 120 6.28 33.01 1.28
C ASN A 120 5.66 32.63 2.63
N GLY A 121 4.62 31.81 2.62
CA GLY A 121 3.87 31.35 3.78
C GLY A 121 2.99 32.43 4.42
N ARG A 122 2.67 33.51 3.68
CA ARG A 122 1.91 34.67 4.19
C ARG A 122 0.72 34.95 3.28
N LEU A 123 -0.48 34.80 3.83
CA LEU A 123 -1.71 35.14 3.13
C LEU A 123 -2.13 36.56 3.50
N HIS A 124 -2.20 37.45 2.51
CA HIS A 124 -2.79 38.77 2.67
C HIS A 124 -4.32 38.68 2.60
N LEU A 125 -5.02 39.80 2.86
CA LEU A 125 -6.48 39.82 2.98
C LEU A 125 -7.19 39.33 1.70
N ASP A 126 -6.68 39.72 0.53
CA ASP A 126 -7.18 39.30 -0.77
C ASP A 126 -6.95 37.80 -1.05
N ASP A 127 -5.77 37.28 -0.70
CA ASP A 127 -5.47 35.84 -0.76
C ASP A 127 -6.39 35.03 0.16
N PHE A 128 -6.58 35.52 1.39
CA PHE A 128 -7.43 34.89 2.39
C PHE A 128 -8.92 34.91 2.02
N ILE A 129 -9.42 36.03 1.47
CA ILE A 129 -10.78 36.11 0.92
C ILE A 129 -10.93 35.11 -0.24
N SER A 130 -9.96 35.04 -1.14
CA SER A 130 -9.99 34.11 -2.28
C SER A 130 -10.05 32.65 -1.82
N LEU A 131 -9.23 32.28 -0.82
CA LEU A 131 -9.28 30.97 -0.17
C LEU A 131 -10.67 30.67 0.42
N CYS A 132 -11.26 31.61 1.16
CA CYS A 132 -12.56 31.42 1.79
C CYS A 132 -13.71 31.30 0.76
N ILE A 133 -13.64 32.04 -0.35
CA ILE A 133 -14.59 31.91 -1.48
C ILE A 133 -14.49 30.53 -2.11
N PHE A 134 -13.27 30.03 -2.31
CA PHE A 134 -13.04 28.68 -2.80
C PHE A 134 -13.64 27.62 -1.86
N LEU A 135 -13.34 27.69 -0.56
CA LEU A 135 -13.85 26.74 0.43
C LEU A 135 -15.37 26.76 0.52
N GLN A 136 -15.99 27.93 0.47
CA GLN A 136 -17.44 28.06 0.48
C GLN A 136 -18.07 27.50 -0.80
N SER A 137 -17.45 27.71 -1.96
CA SER A 137 -17.89 27.14 -3.24
C SER A 137 -17.77 25.62 -3.25
N ALA A 138 -16.64 25.08 -2.78
CA ALA A 138 -16.40 23.65 -2.64
C ALA A 138 -17.42 23.00 -1.69
N ARG A 139 -17.72 23.65 -0.56
CA ARG A 139 -18.77 23.21 0.37
C ARG A 139 -20.16 23.18 -0.26
N ASN A 140 -20.55 24.24 -0.96
CA ASN A 140 -21.86 24.31 -1.61
C ASN A 140 -22.02 23.17 -2.64
N MET A 141 -20.96 22.91 -3.41
CA MET A 141 -20.93 21.82 -4.37
C MET A 141 -20.96 20.46 -3.71
N PHE A 142 -20.13 20.24 -2.69
CA PHE A 142 -20.11 19.00 -1.91
C PHE A 142 -21.50 18.69 -1.33
N ASN A 143 -22.15 19.68 -0.72
CA ASN A 143 -23.49 19.54 -0.15
C ASN A 143 -24.57 19.21 -1.20
N ALA A 144 -24.36 19.58 -2.47
CA ALA A 144 -25.28 19.20 -3.53
C ALA A 144 -25.26 17.70 -3.83
N PHE A 145 -24.14 17.03 -3.54
CA PHE A 145 -23.98 15.58 -3.67
C PHE A 145 -24.11 14.84 -2.31
N ASP A 146 -23.84 15.51 -1.18
CA ASP A 146 -24.02 14.98 0.17
C ASP A 146 -25.41 15.30 0.73
N THR A 147 -26.46 14.82 0.06
CA THR A 147 -27.85 15.05 0.51
C THR A 147 -28.14 14.45 1.89
N GLY A 148 -27.37 13.43 2.29
CA GLY A 148 -27.46 12.77 3.58
C GLY A 148 -26.67 13.44 4.72
N LYS A 149 -25.88 14.49 4.43
CA LYS A 149 -24.97 15.15 5.39
C LYS A 149 -24.03 14.18 6.10
N GLN A 150 -23.56 13.16 5.37
CA GLN A 150 -22.68 12.11 5.90
C GLN A 150 -21.21 12.56 5.94
N GLY A 151 -20.88 13.70 5.34
CA GLY A 151 -19.51 14.17 5.20
C GLY A 151 -18.70 13.37 4.19
N ARG A 152 -19.36 12.55 3.35
CA ARG A 152 -18.75 11.73 2.29
C ARG A 152 -19.68 11.65 1.08
N VAL A 153 -19.11 11.68 -0.12
CA VAL A 153 -19.84 11.52 -1.40
C VAL A 153 -19.14 10.51 -2.28
N THR A 154 -19.93 9.73 -3.03
CA THR A 154 -19.42 8.86 -4.11
C THR A 154 -19.78 9.52 -5.43
N LEU A 155 -18.78 9.78 -6.26
CA LEU A 155 -18.95 10.42 -7.56
C LEU A 155 -18.49 9.47 -8.66
N ASP A 156 -19.26 9.37 -9.73
CA ASP A 156 -18.77 8.80 -10.99
C ASP A 156 -17.86 9.81 -11.73
N LEU A 157 -17.21 9.37 -12.81
CA LEU A 157 -16.29 10.21 -13.57
C LEU A 157 -16.96 11.47 -14.14
N ASN A 158 -18.22 11.39 -14.58
CA ASN A 158 -18.92 12.53 -15.16
C ASN A 158 -19.27 13.56 -14.08
N GLN A 159 -19.76 13.08 -12.94
CA GLN A 159 -20.03 13.90 -11.77
C GLN A 159 -18.75 14.55 -11.25
N PHE A 160 -17.63 13.83 -11.28
CA PHE A 160 -16.33 14.37 -10.91
C PHE A 160 -15.85 15.48 -11.87
N VAL A 161 -15.94 15.26 -13.18
CA VAL A 161 -15.63 16.30 -14.19
C VAL A 161 -16.53 17.52 -14.02
N TYR A 162 -17.81 17.32 -13.75
CA TYR A 162 -18.75 18.41 -13.46
C TYR A 162 -18.34 19.20 -12.20
N CYS A 163 -17.89 18.51 -11.14
CA CYS A 163 -17.43 19.17 -9.92
C CYS A 163 -16.16 20.00 -10.16
N THR A 164 -15.16 19.41 -10.80
CA THR A 164 -13.87 20.08 -11.03
C THR A 164 -14.03 21.28 -11.96
N THR A 165 -14.74 21.14 -13.08
CA THR A 165 -14.98 22.23 -14.04
C THR A 165 -15.75 23.41 -13.44
N ARG A 166 -16.67 23.18 -12.49
CA ARG A 166 -17.38 24.28 -11.83
C ARG A 166 -16.55 24.97 -10.74
N LEU A 167 -15.55 24.31 -10.17
CA LEU A 167 -14.61 24.91 -9.21
C LEU A 167 -13.45 25.62 -9.90
N THR A 168 -13.06 25.20 -11.12
CA THR A 168 -12.00 25.82 -11.90
C THR A 168 -12.57 26.72 -13.00
N THR A 169 -12.69 28.02 -12.77
CA THR A 169 -12.87 28.98 -13.88
C THR A 169 -11.55 29.66 -14.21
N ASP A 170 -11.11 29.48 -15.46
CA ASP A 170 -9.77 29.67 -16.01
C ASP A 170 -9.02 30.99 -15.71
N ASN A 171 -7.69 30.84 -15.75
CA ASN A 171 -6.63 31.79 -16.12
C ASN A 171 -6.02 32.79 -15.13
N ALA A 172 -6.03 32.51 -13.82
CA ALA A 172 -5.09 33.19 -12.89
C ALA A 172 -4.26 32.24 -12.00
N CYS A 173 -4.57 30.95 -11.96
CA CYS A 173 -3.81 29.95 -11.20
C CYS A 173 -3.16 28.92 -12.12
N GLY A 174 -2.35 29.41 -13.07
CA GLY A 174 -1.67 28.62 -14.12
C GLY A 174 -0.57 27.68 -13.61
N SER A 175 -0.47 27.44 -12.31
CA SER A 175 0.33 26.35 -11.76
C SER A 175 -0.38 25.76 -10.55
N ALA A 176 -0.73 24.48 -10.67
CA ALA A 176 -1.10 23.57 -9.58
C ALA A 176 -2.46 23.80 -8.88
N MET A 177 -3.56 23.51 -9.57
CA MET A 177 -4.60 22.64 -8.97
C MET A 177 -4.51 21.25 -9.59
N ALA A 178 -3.29 20.71 -9.65
CA ALA A 178 -3.09 19.26 -9.65
C ALA A 178 -3.15 18.80 -8.20
N SER A 179 -4.29 18.99 -7.53
CA SER A 179 -4.54 18.27 -6.29
C SER A 179 -4.60 16.79 -6.68
N ARG A 180 -3.50 16.06 -6.45
CA ARG A 180 -3.51 14.60 -6.51
C ARG A 180 -4.49 14.15 -5.43
N MET A 181 -5.71 13.86 -5.85
CA MET A 181 -6.71 13.28 -4.98
C MET A 181 -6.26 11.85 -4.70
N VAL A 182 -5.78 11.63 -3.48
CA VAL A 182 -5.61 10.27 -2.99
C VAL A 182 -7.00 9.76 -2.64
N SER A 183 -7.47 8.74 -3.34
CA SER A 183 -8.62 7.96 -2.90
C SER A 183 -8.29 7.32 -1.56
N VAL A 184 -8.97 7.72 -0.49
CA VAL A 184 -8.99 6.91 0.72
C VAL A 184 -9.84 5.68 0.39
N PRO A 185 -9.32 4.45 0.44
CA PRO A 185 -10.09 3.27 0.10
C PRO A 185 -11.29 3.15 1.05
N ALA A 186 -12.38 2.58 0.54
CA ALA A 186 -13.43 2.08 1.43
C ALA A 186 -12.77 1.09 2.42
N VAL A 187 -13.01 1.28 3.72
CA VAL A 187 -12.60 0.31 4.75
C VAL A 187 -13.36 -0.98 4.46
N GLN A 188 -12.73 -1.91 3.76
CA GLN A 188 -13.22 -3.28 3.70
C GLN A 188 -13.12 -3.86 5.12
N THR A 189 -14.20 -4.46 5.57
CA THR A 189 -14.23 -5.23 6.83
C THR A 189 -13.14 -6.28 6.78
N HIS A 190 -12.23 -6.24 7.76
CA HIS A 190 -11.17 -7.22 7.93
C HIS A 190 -11.79 -8.62 8.01
N ILE A 191 -11.39 -9.53 7.12
CA ILE A 191 -11.86 -10.91 7.15
C ILE A 191 -10.91 -11.67 8.09
N SER A 192 -11.33 -11.87 9.34
CA SER A 192 -10.65 -12.83 10.20
C SER A 192 -10.91 -14.24 9.66
N LEU A 193 -9.83 -14.93 9.25
CA LEU A 193 -9.89 -16.31 8.77
C LEU A 193 -9.76 -17.26 9.96
N ASP A 194 -10.73 -18.16 10.10
CA ASP A 194 -10.66 -19.27 11.04
C ASP A 194 -10.39 -20.59 10.29
N PHE A 195 -9.80 -21.55 10.98
CA PHE A 195 -9.46 -22.86 10.44
C PHE A 195 -9.60 -23.95 11.51
N GLU A 196 -9.90 -25.16 11.07
CA GLU A 196 -9.99 -26.32 11.96
C GLU A 196 -8.77 -27.22 11.79
N THR A 197 -8.16 -27.59 12.91
CA THR A 197 -7.01 -28.51 12.99
C THR A 197 -7.30 -29.56 14.04
N PHE A 198 -6.99 -30.82 13.73
CA PHE A 198 -7.19 -31.94 14.66
C PHE A 198 -5.88 -32.37 15.32
N VAL A 199 -4.75 -31.86 14.84
CA VAL A 199 -3.41 -32.25 15.29
C VAL A 199 -2.75 -31.17 16.14
N PHE A 200 -2.90 -29.89 15.77
CA PHE A 200 -2.19 -28.79 16.41
C PHE A 200 -3.11 -27.97 17.30
N LYS A 201 -2.51 -27.31 18.30
CA LYS A 201 -3.22 -26.38 19.18
C LYS A 201 -3.41 -25.04 18.47
N LYS A 202 -4.66 -24.70 18.17
CA LYS A 202 -5.07 -23.37 17.70
C LYS A 202 -5.04 -22.37 18.87
N GLU A 203 -4.40 -21.22 18.68
CA GLU A 203 -4.34 -20.13 19.66
C GLU A 203 -4.91 -18.85 19.08
N LYS A 204 -5.69 -18.13 19.89
CA LYS A 204 -6.25 -16.83 19.52
C LYS A 204 -5.30 -15.71 19.93
N VAL A 205 -5.09 -14.74 19.06
CA VAL A 205 -4.38 -13.48 19.34
C VAL A 205 -5.29 -12.30 19.00
N SER A 206 -5.19 -11.20 19.75
CA SER A 206 -5.96 -9.98 19.49
C SER A 206 -5.02 -8.88 19.01
N LEU A 207 -5.20 -8.43 17.78
CA LEU A 207 -4.43 -7.37 17.13
C LEU A 207 -5.34 -6.16 16.92
N ALA A 208 -5.11 -5.10 17.68
CA ALA A 208 -5.92 -3.87 17.63
C ALA A 208 -7.45 -4.11 17.74
N GLY A 209 -7.86 -5.07 18.58
CA GLY A 209 -9.26 -5.44 18.79
C GLY A 209 -9.82 -6.42 17.75
N GLN A 210 -9.00 -6.93 16.84
CA GLN A 210 -9.35 -7.99 15.89
C GLN A 210 -8.77 -9.32 16.35
N ASP A 211 -9.63 -10.33 16.49
CA ASP A 211 -9.20 -11.69 16.82
C ASP A 211 -8.65 -12.38 15.56
N GLU A 212 -7.49 -12.98 15.67
CA GLU A 212 -6.89 -13.87 14.67
C GLU A 212 -6.48 -15.19 15.32
N TYR A 213 -6.35 -16.24 14.50
CA TYR A 213 -5.93 -17.57 14.95
C TYR A 213 -4.55 -17.92 14.40
N ILE A 214 -3.70 -18.46 15.26
CA ILE A 214 -2.35 -18.93 14.93
C ILE A 214 -2.10 -20.32 15.48
N VAL A 215 -1.07 -20.98 14.93
CA VAL A 215 -0.42 -22.14 15.55
C VAL A 215 1.01 -21.76 15.88
N ARG A 216 1.40 -21.89 17.15
CA ARG A 216 2.81 -21.74 17.56
C ARG A 216 3.59 -22.96 17.11
N GLY A 217 4.79 -22.74 16.57
CA GLY A 217 5.71 -23.82 16.27
C GLY A 217 6.63 -24.14 17.45
N GLY A 218 7.49 -25.12 17.22
CA GLY A 218 8.44 -25.61 18.21
C GLY A 218 8.91 -27.00 17.85
N ARG A 219 10.15 -27.34 18.19
CA ARG A 219 10.71 -28.68 17.92
C ARG A 219 10.00 -29.77 18.73
N ASP A 220 9.43 -29.41 19.88
CA ASP A 220 8.61 -30.29 20.71
C ASP A 220 7.34 -30.79 20.02
N LEU A 221 6.91 -30.10 18.95
CA LEU A 221 5.77 -30.48 18.12
C LEU A 221 6.12 -31.47 17.01
N PHE A 222 7.39 -31.79 16.78
CA PHE A 222 7.78 -32.69 15.67
C PHE A 222 7.19 -34.09 15.82
N LYS A 223 6.95 -34.55 17.05
CA LYS A 223 6.24 -35.81 17.35
C LYS A 223 4.83 -35.88 16.76
N LEU A 224 4.22 -34.75 16.39
CA LEU A 224 2.88 -34.68 15.79
C LEU A 224 2.91 -34.73 14.26
N LEU A 225 4.09 -34.63 13.63
CA LEU A 225 4.22 -34.62 12.17
C LEU A 225 3.71 -35.91 11.50
N PRO A 226 3.87 -37.13 12.08
CA PRO A 226 3.28 -38.33 11.49
C PRO A 226 1.75 -38.28 11.38
N ASP A 227 1.07 -37.70 12.39
CA ASP A 227 -0.38 -37.52 12.38
C ASP A 227 -0.80 -36.44 11.38
N ALA A 228 -0.07 -35.31 11.35
CA ALA A 228 -0.30 -34.22 10.41
C ALA A 228 -0.14 -34.65 8.95
N PHE A 229 0.83 -35.51 8.67
CA PHE A 229 1.13 -36.04 7.34
C PHE A 229 0.50 -37.41 7.06
N LYS A 230 -0.59 -37.76 7.77
CA LYS A 230 -1.28 -39.02 7.53
C LYS A 230 -1.67 -39.17 6.05
N GLY A 231 -1.27 -40.29 5.47
CA GLY A 231 -1.49 -40.60 4.04
C GLY A 231 -0.44 -40.05 3.08
N ILE A 232 0.59 -39.35 3.59
CA ILE A 232 1.76 -38.92 2.80
C ILE A 232 2.89 -39.92 3.05
N LYS A 233 3.46 -40.47 1.98
CA LYS A 233 4.66 -41.33 2.02
C LYS A 233 5.87 -40.66 1.38
N GLN A 234 5.62 -39.82 0.38
CA GLN A 234 6.68 -39.03 -0.27
C GLN A 234 6.26 -37.56 -0.42
N ILE A 235 7.15 -36.67 0.01
CA ILE A 235 7.10 -35.23 -0.22
C ILE A 235 8.07 -34.89 -1.36
N GLY A 236 7.54 -34.43 -2.49
CA GLY A 236 8.33 -34.03 -3.65
C GLY A 236 8.67 -32.55 -3.59
N VAL A 237 9.94 -32.19 -3.39
CA VAL A 237 10.40 -30.80 -3.41
C VAL A 237 10.91 -30.46 -4.81
N ILE A 238 10.16 -29.64 -5.54
CA ILE A 238 10.42 -29.37 -6.95
C ILE A 238 11.17 -28.06 -7.13
N GLY A 239 12.42 -28.15 -7.61
CA GLY A 239 13.31 -27.01 -7.79
C GLY A 239 14.34 -26.81 -6.67
N TRP A 240 15.44 -26.13 -6.99
CA TRP A 240 16.58 -25.89 -6.10
C TRP A 240 17.02 -24.42 -6.13
N GLY A 241 16.05 -23.50 -6.12
CA GLY A 241 16.28 -22.06 -6.04
C GLY A 241 16.59 -21.60 -4.61
N SER A 242 15.98 -20.49 -4.18
CA SER A 242 16.18 -19.97 -2.81
C SER A 242 15.46 -20.82 -1.75
N GLN A 243 14.18 -21.12 -1.96
CA GLN A 243 13.34 -21.86 -0.98
C GLN A 243 13.61 -23.37 -0.99
N GLY A 244 13.83 -23.98 -2.16
CA GLY A 244 14.01 -25.43 -2.32
C GLY A 244 15.04 -26.06 -1.38
N PRO A 245 16.30 -25.60 -1.34
CA PRO A 245 17.34 -26.15 -0.47
C PRO A 245 16.99 -26.03 1.01
N ALA A 246 16.42 -24.90 1.44
CA ALA A 246 16.10 -24.65 2.83
C ALA A 246 14.95 -25.55 3.30
N GLN A 247 13.86 -25.59 2.54
CA GLN A 247 12.68 -26.36 2.91
C GLN A 247 12.94 -27.86 2.84
N ALA A 248 13.63 -28.37 1.82
CA ALA A 248 13.97 -29.78 1.71
C ALA A 248 14.79 -30.25 2.92
N GLN A 249 15.83 -29.49 3.31
CA GLN A 249 16.67 -29.84 4.45
C GLN A 249 15.93 -29.73 5.79
N ASN A 250 15.12 -28.69 5.99
CA ASN A 250 14.35 -28.54 7.23
C ASN A 250 13.31 -29.66 7.37
N LEU A 251 12.57 -29.99 6.30
CA LEU A 251 11.63 -31.11 6.28
C LEU A 251 12.34 -32.43 6.59
N ARG A 252 13.46 -32.72 5.92
CA ARG A 252 14.25 -33.94 6.17
C ARG A 252 14.69 -34.03 7.63
N ASP A 253 15.25 -32.96 8.17
CA ASP A 253 15.75 -32.93 9.55
C ASP A 253 14.59 -33.11 10.55
N SER A 254 13.47 -32.41 10.37
CA SER A 254 12.30 -32.51 11.25
C SER A 254 11.62 -33.87 11.20
N LEU A 255 11.52 -34.49 10.02
CA LEU A 255 10.97 -35.84 9.87
C LEU A 255 11.88 -36.90 10.49
N ALA A 256 13.20 -36.72 10.41
CA ALA A 256 14.16 -37.58 11.09
C ALA A 256 14.04 -37.46 12.62
N ASP A 257 13.93 -36.24 13.16
CA ASP A 257 13.69 -35.98 14.58
C ASP A 257 12.34 -36.60 15.05
N ALA A 258 11.32 -36.56 14.20
CA ALA A 258 10.01 -37.18 14.42
C ALA A 258 10.01 -38.71 14.26
N LYS A 259 11.12 -39.31 13.80
CA LYS A 259 11.23 -40.74 13.43
C LYS A 259 10.16 -41.18 12.41
N SER A 260 9.82 -40.29 11.49
CA SER A 260 8.90 -40.56 10.39
C SER A 260 9.61 -41.32 9.27
N ASP A 261 8.88 -42.17 8.55
CA ASP A 261 9.34 -42.92 7.38
C ASP A 261 9.10 -42.17 6.06
N ILE A 262 8.55 -40.95 6.11
CA ILE A 262 8.27 -40.12 4.94
C ILE A 262 9.57 -39.73 4.22
N ILE A 263 9.60 -39.95 2.91
CA ILE A 263 10.73 -39.61 2.05
C ILE A 263 10.58 -38.17 1.54
N VAL A 264 11.60 -37.34 1.74
CA VAL A 264 11.74 -36.03 1.06
C VAL A 264 12.57 -36.23 -0.19
N LYS A 265 11.95 -36.14 -1.37
CA LYS A 265 12.61 -36.34 -2.67
C LYS A 265 12.66 -35.03 -3.45
N VAL A 266 13.84 -34.66 -3.92
CA VAL A 266 14.08 -33.45 -4.72
C VAL A 266 13.90 -33.79 -6.20
N GLY A 267 13.06 -33.01 -6.89
CA GLY A 267 12.82 -33.15 -8.32
C GLY A 267 13.43 -31.99 -9.11
N LEU A 268 14.38 -32.28 -9.99
CA LEU A 268 15.02 -31.29 -10.85
C LEU A 268 14.84 -31.61 -12.33
N ARG A 269 14.75 -30.56 -13.16
CA ARG A 269 14.71 -30.73 -14.62
C ARG A 269 16.02 -31.36 -15.11
N LYS A 270 15.94 -32.22 -16.12
CA LYS A 270 17.12 -32.78 -16.80
C LYS A 270 18.09 -31.66 -17.24
N GLY A 271 19.37 -31.81 -16.90
CA GLY A 271 20.41 -30.81 -17.19
C GLY A 271 20.42 -29.60 -16.25
N SER A 272 19.69 -29.63 -15.13
CA SER A 272 19.81 -28.61 -14.09
C SER A 272 21.26 -28.51 -13.58
N ARG A 273 21.75 -27.29 -13.34
CA ARG A 273 23.08 -27.08 -12.74
C ARG A 273 23.11 -27.39 -11.24
N SER A 274 21.94 -27.50 -10.62
CA SER A 274 21.81 -27.67 -9.16
C SER A 274 21.78 -29.13 -8.70
N PHE A 275 22.00 -30.12 -9.58
CA PHE A 275 22.10 -31.52 -9.15
C PHE A 275 23.26 -31.71 -8.16
N ASP A 276 24.42 -31.12 -8.43
CA ASP A 276 25.59 -31.26 -7.56
C ASP A 276 25.38 -30.56 -6.21
N GLU A 277 24.69 -29.43 -6.19
CA GLU A 277 24.31 -28.73 -4.97
C GLU A 277 23.33 -29.55 -4.12
N ALA A 278 22.36 -30.23 -4.74
CA ALA A 278 21.44 -31.12 -4.04
C ALA A 278 22.17 -32.34 -3.45
N ARG A 279 23.11 -32.94 -4.20
CA ARG A 279 23.98 -34.03 -3.71
C ARG A 279 24.87 -33.58 -2.56
N ALA A 280 25.46 -32.39 -2.64
CA ALA A 280 26.25 -31.82 -1.56
C ALA A 280 25.41 -31.58 -0.29
N ALA A 281 24.10 -31.31 -0.44
CA ALA A 281 23.17 -31.19 0.68
C ALA A 281 22.65 -32.55 1.20
N GLY A 282 23.07 -33.68 0.61
CA GLY A 282 22.71 -35.03 1.03
C GLY A 282 21.52 -35.66 0.31
N PHE A 283 21.01 -35.05 -0.76
CA PHE A 283 19.96 -35.61 -1.60
C PHE A 283 20.59 -36.30 -2.82
N SER A 284 20.41 -37.60 -2.99
CA SER A 284 21.06 -38.33 -4.08
C SER A 284 20.14 -39.36 -4.75
N GLU A 285 20.53 -39.78 -5.95
CA GLU A 285 19.80 -40.80 -6.69
C GLU A 285 19.87 -42.16 -5.98
N GLU A 286 21.01 -42.48 -5.35
CA GLU A 286 21.27 -43.78 -4.71
C GLU A 286 20.39 -44.02 -3.47
N ASN A 287 20.12 -42.96 -2.70
CA ASN A 287 19.23 -43.05 -1.54
C ASN A 287 17.76 -42.73 -1.89
N GLY A 288 17.45 -42.57 -3.18
CA GLY A 288 16.09 -42.31 -3.68
C GLY A 288 15.54 -40.92 -3.36
N THR A 289 16.38 -39.96 -2.94
CA THR A 289 15.95 -38.62 -2.52
C THR A 289 16.26 -37.50 -3.52
N LEU A 290 16.81 -37.84 -4.70
CA LEU A 290 16.98 -36.93 -5.84
C LEU A 290 16.56 -37.63 -7.14
N GLY A 291 15.92 -36.91 -8.05
CA GLY A 291 15.53 -37.46 -9.36
C GLY A 291 14.99 -36.43 -10.34
N ASP A 292 14.45 -36.93 -11.45
CA ASP A 292 13.77 -36.10 -12.44
C ASP A 292 12.51 -35.45 -11.82
N ILE A 293 12.23 -34.23 -12.24
CA ILE A 293 11.06 -33.46 -11.82
C ILE A 293 9.75 -34.22 -12.03
N TRP A 294 9.54 -34.84 -13.20
CA TRP A 294 8.26 -35.46 -13.55
C TRP A 294 8.04 -36.77 -12.80
N GLU A 295 9.11 -37.56 -12.65
CA GLU A 295 9.11 -38.77 -11.83
C GLU A 295 8.79 -38.44 -10.36
N THR A 296 9.43 -37.41 -9.82
CA THR A 296 9.20 -36.96 -8.45
C THR A 296 7.76 -36.50 -8.25
N ILE A 297 7.18 -35.72 -9.18
CA ILE A 297 5.77 -35.28 -9.10
C ILE A 297 4.82 -36.48 -9.10
N SER A 298 5.01 -37.43 -10.02
CA SER A 298 4.15 -38.62 -10.10
C SER A 298 4.32 -39.60 -8.94
N GLY A 299 5.47 -39.59 -8.27
CA GLY A 299 5.74 -40.42 -7.10
C GLY A 299 5.24 -39.83 -5.78
N SER A 300 4.94 -38.53 -5.72
CA SER A 300 4.66 -37.81 -4.47
C SER A 300 3.17 -37.70 -4.12
N ASP A 301 2.89 -37.71 -2.81
CA ASP A 301 1.54 -37.49 -2.26
C ASP A 301 1.35 -36.03 -1.84
N LEU A 302 2.47 -35.34 -1.52
CA LEU A 302 2.56 -33.90 -1.37
C LEU A 302 3.66 -33.38 -2.31
N VAL A 303 3.32 -32.48 -3.23
CA VAL A 303 4.25 -31.85 -4.17
C VAL A 303 4.44 -30.40 -3.76
N LEU A 304 5.65 -30.02 -3.35
CA LEU A 304 6.02 -28.63 -3.06
C LEU A 304 6.63 -28.00 -4.30
N LEU A 305 5.89 -27.09 -4.94
CA LEU A 305 6.31 -26.43 -6.18
C LEU A 305 7.14 -25.18 -5.87
N LEU A 306 8.47 -25.33 -5.83
CA LEU A 306 9.43 -24.29 -5.42
C LEU A 306 10.35 -23.86 -6.58
N ILE A 307 9.84 -23.92 -7.80
CA ILE A 307 10.46 -23.34 -9.00
C ILE A 307 10.06 -21.86 -9.13
N SER A 308 10.79 -21.11 -9.97
CA SER A 308 10.45 -19.71 -10.25
C SER A 308 9.01 -19.55 -10.74
N ASP A 309 8.34 -18.47 -10.32
CA ASP A 309 6.96 -18.16 -10.65
C ASP A 309 6.66 -18.17 -12.17
N ALA A 310 7.55 -17.59 -12.98
CA ALA A 310 7.43 -17.65 -14.44
C ALA A 310 7.44 -19.10 -14.97
N ALA A 311 8.26 -19.97 -14.40
CA ALA A 311 8.29 -21.39 -14.78
C ALA A 311 7.01 -22.13 -14.33
N GLN A 312 6.39 -21.74 -13.21
CA GLN A 312 5.08 -22.27 -12.83
C GLN A 312 4.03 -21.87 -13.87
N ALA A 313 3.98 -20.60 -14.25
CA ALA A 313 3.05 -20.07 -15.26
C ALA A 313 3.20 -20.74 -16.64
N ASP A 314 4.42 -21.11 -17.03
CA ASP A 314 4.68 -21.75 -18.32
C ASP A 314 4.45 -23.29 -18.29
N ASN A 315 4.41 -23.93 -17.11
CA ASN A 315 4.42 -25.40 -17.01
C ASN A 315 3.26 -26.00 -16.17
N TYR A 316 2.33 -25.20 -15.65
CA TYR A 316 1.28 -25.69 -14.74
C TYR A 316 0.46 -26.84 -15.33
N GLU A 317 0.11 -26.81 -16.62
CA GLU A 317 -0.67 -27.87 -17.27
C GLU A 317 0.08 -29.20 -17.24
N LYS A 318 1.38 -29.16 -17.52
CA LYS A 318 2.23 -30.35 -17.46
C LYS A 318 2.36 -30.83 -16.03
N ILE A 319 2.61 -29.95 -15.06
CA ILE A 319 2.68 -30.32 -13.64
C ILE A 319 1.39 -31.03 -13.21
N PHE A 320 0.23 -30.44 -13.49
CA PHE A 320 -1.08 -31.01 -13.16
C PHE A 320 -1.29 -32.39 -13.78
N SER A 321 -0.85 -32.60 -15.02
CA SER A 321 -0.99 -33.91 -15.70
C SER A 321 -0.17 -35.05 -15.06
N TYR A 322 0.89 -34.73 -14.32
CA TYR A 322 1.72 -35.73 -13.64
C TYR A 322 1.32 -35.97 -12.18
N MET A 323 0.45 -35.12 -11.61
CA MET A 323 0.00 -35.27 -10.22
C MET A 323 -0.91 -36.49 -10.06
N LYS A 324 -0.75 -37.20 -8.94
CA LYS A 324 -1.66 -38.29 -8.59
C LYS A 324 -3.06 -37.73 -8.26
N PRO A 325 -4.14 -38.42 -8.61
CA PRO A 325 -5.46 -38.10 -8.10
C PRO A 325 -5.47 -38.10 -6.56
N ASN A 326 -6.16 -37.13 -5.97
CA ASN A 326 -6.28 -36.90 -4.52
C ASN A 326 -4.96 -36.60 -3.80
N SER A 327 -3.88 -36.27 -4.52
CA SER A 327 -2.66 -35.75 -3.90
C SER A 327 -2.78 -34.25 -3.58
N ILE A 328 -1.75 -33.70 -2.95
CA ILE A 328 -1.73 -32.32 -2.48
C ILE A 328 -0.64 -31.54 -3.22
N LEU A 329 -1.02 -30.38 -3.77
CA LEU A 329 -0.09 -29.36 -4.27
C LEU A 329 0.16 -28.33 -3.17
N GLY A 330 1.41 -28.18 -2.76
CA GLY A 330 1.88 -27.14 -1.85
C GLY A 330 2.62 -26.04 -2.60
N LEU A 331 2.22 -24.79 -2.37
CA LEU A 331 2.88 -23.59 -2.90
C LEU A 331 3.50 -22.78 -1.75
N SER A 332 4.63 -22.12 -2.00
CA SER A 332 5.17 -21.12 -1.05
C SER A 332 4.92 -19.68 -1.47
N HIS A 333 4.09 -19.50 -2.50
CA HIS A 333 3.61 -18.22 -2.99
C HIS A 333 2.34 -18.43 -3.84
N GLY A 334 1.39 -17.51 -3.79
CA GLY A 334 0.11 -17.59 -4.51
C GLY A 334 0.15 -17.10 -5.96
N PHE A 335 1.33 -16.78 -6.52
CA PHE A 335 1.48 -16.31 -7.90
C PHE A 335 0.74 -17.16 -8.93
N LEU A 336 0.82 -18.48 -8.81
CA LEU A 336 0.17 -19.40 -9.76
C LEU A 336 -1.36 -19.23 -9.76
N LEU A 337 -1.98 -18.97 -8.60
CA LEU A 337 -3.41 -18.66 -8.54
C LEU A 337 -3.72 -17.39 -9.32
N GLY A 338 -2.99 -16.29 -9.06
CA GLY A 338 -3.21 -15.03 -9.77
C GLY A 338 -2.98 -15.17 -11.29
N HIS A 339 -2.00 -15.99 -11.70
CA HIS A 339 -1.79 -16.31 -13.11
C HIS A 339 -2.99 -17.04 -13.74
N LEU A 340 -3.49 -18.09 -13.08
CA LEU A 340 -4.66 -18.85 -13.54
C LEU A 340 -5.91 -17.96 -13.61
N GLN A 341 -6.16 -17.15 -12.58
CA GLN A 341 -7.25 -16.18 -12.54
C GLN A 341 -7.16 -15.18 -13.72
N SER A 342 -5.97 -14.68 -14.06
CA SER A 342 -5.77 -13.80 -15.22
C SER A 342 -6.10 -14.43 -16.58
N LYS A 343 -6.21 -15.76 -16.63
CA LYS A 343 -6.63 -16.55 -17.80
C LYS A 343 -8.06 -17.07 -17.69
N GLY A 344 -8.79 -16.76 -16.61
CA GLY A 344 -10.11 -17.34 -16.34
C GLY A 344 -10.07 -18.83 -16.00
N LEU A 345 -8.95 -19.31 -15.45
CA LEU A 345 -8.72 -20.70 -15.07
C LEU A 345 -8.61 -20.85 -13.55
N ASP A 346 -8.66 -22.09 -13.07
CA ASP A 346 -8.45 -22.49 -11.67
C ASP A 346 -7.72 -23.84 -11.61
N PHE A 347 -7.32 -24.28 -10.42
CA PHE A 347 -6.65 -25.55 -10.20
C PHE A 347 -7.55 -26.76 -10.51
N PRO A 348 -6.97 -27.93 -10.86
CA PRO A 348 -7.72 -29.17 -11.07
C PRO A 348 -8.53 -29.57 -9.82
N LYS A 349 -9.77 -30.02 -10.03
CA LYS A 349 -10.71 -30.36 -8.92
C LYS A 349 -10.39 -31.66 -8.17
N ASN A 350 -9.43 -32.45 -8.67
CA ASN A 350 -9.07 -33.76 -8.14
C ASN A 350 -7.80 -33.77 -7.28
N ILE A 351 -7.29 -32.61 -6.84
CA ILE A 351 -6.11 -32.49 -5.96
C ILE A 351 -6.37 -31.47 -4.85
N SER A 352 -5.82 -31.62 -3.65
CA SER A 352 -5.85 -30.50 -2.69
C SER A 352 -4.81 -29.45 -3.08
N VAL A 353 -5.07 -28.18 -2.76
CA VAL A 353 -4.15 -27.06 -3.02
C VAL A 353 -4.00 -26.26 -1.74
N ILE A 354 -2.79 -26.24 -1.21
CA ILE A 354 -2.40 -25.54 0.02
C ILE A 354 -1.22 -24.63 -0.24
N ALA A 355 -1.00 -23.69 0.68
CA ALA A 355 0.22 -22.91 0.72
C ALA A 355 0.79 -22.79 2.12
N VAL A 356 2.11 -22.75 2.19
CA VAL A 356 2.89 -22.34 3.35
C VAL A 356 3.98 -21.40 2.84
N CYS A 357 3.88 -20.14 3.23
CA CYS A 357 4.70 -19.05 2.71
C CYS A 357 5.57 -18.47 3.84
N PRO A 358 6.83 -18.91 3.98
CA PRO A 358 7.76 -18.31 4.91
C PRO A 358 7.96 -16.82 4.60
N LYS A 359 7.77 -15.96 5.60
CA LYS A 359 7.93 -14.51 5.50
C LYS A 359 9.40 -14.10 5.63
N GLY A 360 10.22 -14.70 4.77
CA GLY A 360 11.66 -14.49 4.71
C GLY A 360 12.34 -15.31 3.61
N MET A 361 13.51 -14.86 3.20
CA MET A 361 14.32 -15.53 2.18
C MET A 361 14.75 -16.95 2.60
N GLY A 362 14.88 -17.85 1.62
CA GLY A 362 15.26 -19.25 1.84
C GLY A 362 16.52 -19.46 2.70
N PRO A 363 17.64 -18.75 2.46
CA PRO A 363 18.82 -18.85 3.33
C PRO A 363 18.52 -18.55 4.81
N SER A 364 17.66 -17.58 5.10
CA SER A 364 17.24 -17.25 6.46
C SER A 364 16.36 -18.34 7.07
N VAL A 365 15.48 -18.96 6.28
CA VAL A 365 14.67 -20.11 6.71
C VAL A 365 15.57 -21.26 7.19
N ARG A 366 16.65 -21.59 6.45
CA ARG A 366 17.59 -22.64 6.88
C ARG A 366 18.42 -22.20 8.09
N ARG A 367 19.01 -21.00 8.03
CA ARG A 367 19.92 -20.49 9.08
C ARG A 367 19.22 -20.44 10.44
N LEU A 368 18.04 -19.84 10.51
CA LEU A 368 17.30 -19.71 11.76
C LEU A 368 16.75 -21.05 12.25
N TYR A 369 16.37 -21.97 11.36
CA TYR A 369 16.01 -23.34 11.75
C TYR A 369 17.15 -24.08 12.44
N VAL A 370 18.38 -23.94 11.90
CA VAL A 370 19.58 -24.55 12.50
C VAL A 370 19.86 -23.92 13.87
N GLN A 371 19.79 -22.59 13.98
CA GLN A 371 19.89 -21.89 15.26
C GLN A 371 18.79 -22.35 16.25
N GLY A 372 17.61 -22.68 15.73
CA GLY A 372 16.48 -23.23 16.47
C GLY A 372 16.70 -24.59 17.11
N ARG A 373 17.84 -25.26 16.86
CA ARG A 373 18.25 -26.45 17.60
C ARG A 373 18.69 -26.12 19.03
N GLU A 374 19.22 -24.92 19.24
CA GLU A 374 19.73 -24.45 20.53
C GLU A 374 18.80 -23.41 21.17
N ILE A 375 18.18 -22.57 20.34
CA ILE A 375 17.34 -21.46 20.78
C ILE A 375 15.88 -21.75 20.42
N ASN A 376 15.06 -22.06 21.41
CA ASN A 376 13.65 -22.33 21.18
C ASN A 376 12.96 -21.10 20.55
N GLY A 377 12.14 -21.33 19.52
CA GLY A 377 11.44 -20.28 18.79
C GLY A 377 12.25 -19.54 17.73
N ALA A 378 13.51 -19.93 17.45
CA ALA A 378 14.23 -19.40 16.30
C ALA A 378 13.76 -20.05 14.98
N GLY A 379 13.35 -19.22 14.03
CA GLY A 379 12.81 -19.62 12.73
C GLY A 379 12.26 -18.41 11.97
N ILE A 380 11.68 -18.65 10.80
CA ILE A 380 10.95 -17.63 10.01
C ILE A 380 9.46 -17.91 10.15
N ASN A 381 8.67 -16.90 10.51
CA ASN A 381 7.21 -17.03 10.57
C ASN A 381 6.65 -17.35 9.19
N SER A 382 5.57 -18.10 9.14
CA SER A 382 4.92 -18.44 7.87
C SER A 382 3.44 -18.09 7.90
N SER A 383 2.90 -17.66 6.78
CA SER A 383 1.45 -17.73 6.56
C SER A 383 1.10 -19.08 5.94
N PHE A 384 -0.13 -19.55 6.14
CA PHE A 384 -0.64 -20.72 5.41
C PHE A 384 -2.03 -20.45 4.85
N GLY A 385 -2.40 -21.15 3.78
CA GLY A 385 -3.73 -21.08 3.20
C GLY A 385 -4.16 -22.41 2.62
N VAL A 386 -5.46 -22.67 2.64
CA VAL A 386 -6.09 -23.84 2.01
C VAL A 386 -7.03 -23.33 0.93
N HIS A 387 -6.67 -23.56 -0.34
CA HIS A 387 -7.46 -23.14 -1.50
C HIS A 387 -8.46 -24.21 -1.92
N GLN A 388 -8.04 -25.48 -1.89
CA GLN A 388 -8.88 -26.63 -2.19
C GLN A 388 -8.54 -27.78 -1.25
N ASP A 389 -9.56 -28.39 -0.65
CA ASP A 389 -9.42 -29.58 0.19
C ASP A 389 -10.34 -30.69 -0.31
N VAL A 390 -9.76 -31.77 -0.84
CA VAL A 390 -10.52 -32.86 -1.48
C VAL A 390 -10.87 -33.99 -0.52
N ASP A 391 -10.22 -34.08 0.63
CA ASP A 391 -10.33 -35.22 1.54
C ASP A 391 -10.26 -34.88 3.04
N GLY A 392 -10.19 -33.59 3.39
CA GLY A 392 -10.20 -33.09 4.77
C GLY A 392 -8.83 -33.03 5.44
N ARG A 393 -7.74 -33.40 4.74
CA ARG A 393 -6.38 -33.42 5.30
C ARG A 393 -5.62 -32.13 5.10
N ALA A 394 -6.10 -31.23 4.24
CA ALA A 394 -5.31 -30.10 3.73
C ALA A 394 -4.78 -29.18 4.84
N THR A 395 -5.61 -28.83 5.83
CA THR A 395 -5.22 -27.94 6.93
C THR A 395 -4.09 -28.51 7.77
N ASP A 396 -4.23 -29.76 8.25
CA ASP A 396 -3.21 -30.37 9.10
C ASP A 396 -1.91 -30.65 8.33
N VAL A 397 -1.99 -30.97 7.03
CA VAL A 397 -0.79 -31.09 6.18
C VAL A 397 -0.07 -29.74 6.02
N ALA A 398 -0.81 -28.64 5.80
CA ALA A 398 -0.23 -27.31 5.70
C ALA A 398 0.42 -26.86 7.02
N LEU A 399 -0.25 -27.08 8.14
CA LEU A 399 0.30 -26.77 9.46
C LEU A 399 1.51 -27.66 9.79
N GLY A 400 1.46 -28.95 9.48
CA GLY A 400 2.57 -29.88 9.64
C GLY A 400 3.78 -29.47 8.81
N TRP A 401 3.57 -29.04 7.57
CA TRP A 401 4.63 -28.48 6.72
C TRP A 401 5.23 -27.23 7.36
N SER A 402 4.40 -26.26 7.77
CA SER A 402 4.88 -25.03 8.41
C SER A 402 5.68 -25.28 9.70
N VAL A 403 5.21 -26.21 10.55
CA VAL A 403 5.92 -26.62 11.78
C VAL A 403 7.23 -27.30 11.45
N ALA A 404 7.27 -28.19 10.45
CA ALA A 404 8.49 -28.86 10.01
C ALA A 404 9.52 -27.90 9.38
N LEU A 405 9.08 -26.75 8.85
CA LEU A 405 9.99 -25.67 8.44
C LEU A 405 10.61 -24.92 9.62
N GLY A 406 10.09 -25.10 10.84
CA GLY A 406 10.50 -24.41 12.05
C GLY A 406 9.86 -23.04 12.25
N SER A 407 8.67 -22.80 11.70
CA SER A 407 7.99 -21.50 11.83
C SER A 407 7.66 -21.19 13.29
N PRO A 408 8.12 -20.07 13.89
CA PRO A 408 7.83 -19.74 15.29
C PRO A 408 6.33 -19.58 15.56
N PHE A 409 5.62 -18.97 14.61
CA PHE A 409 4.18 -19.07 14.51
C PHE A 409 3.73 -19.15 13.05
N THR A 410 2.55 -19.73 12.85
CA THR A 410 1.87 -19.89 11.58
C THR A 410 0.51 -19.21 11.64
N PHE A 411 0.21 -18.32 10.70
CA PHE A 411 -1.05 -17.56 10.66
C PHE A 411 -1.84 -17.82 9.36
N ALA A 412 -3.16 -17.78 9.43
CA ALA A 412 -4.03 -18.08 8.29
C ALA A 412 -4.09 -16.92 7.29
N THR A 413 -4.11 -17.27 6.00
CA THR A 413 -4.38 -16.37 4.87
C THR A 413 -5.04 -17.16 3.74
N THR A 414 -5.35 -16.48 2.63
CA THR A 414 -5.73 -17.14 1.37
C THR A 414 -4.60 -17.00 0.36
N LEU A 415 -4.53 -17.88 -0.64
CA LEU A 415 -3.59 -17.69 -1.76
C LEU A 415 -3.73 -16.31 -2.40
N GLU A 416 -4.96 -15.78 -2.47
CA GLU A 416 -5.25 -14.47 -3.05
C GLU A 416 -4.68 -13.30 -2.23
N GLN A 417 -4.96 -13.28 -0.93
CA GLN A 417 -4.37 -12.26 -0.05
C GLN A 417 -2.85 -12.39 0.01
N GLU A 418 -2.33 -13.62 0.01
CA GLU A 418 -0.91 -13.89 0.05
C GLU A 418 -0.21 -13.31 -1.17
N TYR A 419 -0.62 -13.64 -2.40
CA TYR A 419 0.07 -13.12 -3.57
C TYR A 419 -0.05 -11.60 -3.69
N LYS A 420 -1.22 -11.04 -3.31
CA LYS A 420 -1.41 -9.57 -3.33
C LYS A 420 -0.46 -8.89 -2.37
N SER A 421 -0.35 -9.40 -1.14
CA SER A 421 0.50 -8.79 -0.11
C SER A 421 2.00 -9.01 -0.36
N ASP A 422 2.40 -10.17 -0.89
CA ASP A 422 3.80 -10.57 -1.02
C ASP A 422 4.47 -9.88 -2.22
N ILE A 423 3.86 -9.96 -3.41
CA ILE A 423 4.35 -9.29 -4.64
C ILE A 423 4.42 -7.77 -4.44
N PHE A 424 3.40 -7.20 -3.79
CA PHE A 424 3.39 -5.79 -3.38
C PHE A 424 4.49 -5.49 -2.36
N GLY A 425 4.63 -6.32 -1.32
CA GLY A 425 5.58 -6.11 -0.23
C GLY A 425 7.03 -6.07 -0.70
N GLU A 426 7.43 -6.97 -1.62
CA GLU A 426 8.79 -7.01 -2.19
C GLU A 426 9.10 -5.78 -3.06
N ARG A 427 8.11 -5.23 -3.79
CA ARG A 427 8.25 -3.97 -4.52
C ARG A 427 8.21 -2.77 -3.59
N GLY A 428 7.46 -2.88 -2.51
CA GLY A 428 7.38 -1.91 -1.43
C GLY A 428 8.58 -1.99 -0.49
N ILE A 429 8.31 -1.91 0.81
CA ILE A 429 9.34 -1.66 1.83
C ILE A 429 10.36 -2.79 1.99
N LEU A 430 10.05 -4.02 1.55
CA LEU A 430 10.95 -5.16 1.80
C LEU A 430 12.20 -5.11 0.93
N LEU A 431 12.11 -4.62 -0.32
CA LEU A 431 13.27 -4.48 -1.23
C LEU A 431 13.20 -3.19 -2.07
N GLY A 432 12.19 -3.05 -2.93
CA GLY A 432 12.17 -1.99 -3.95
C GLY A 432 12.17 -0.57 -3.38
N ALA A 433 11.24 -0.25 -2.49
CA ALA A 433 11.12 1.09 -1.90
C ALA A 433 12.33 1.44 -1.01
N VAL A 434 12.83 0.49 -0.20
CA VAL A 434 14.01 0.76 0.64
C VAL A 434 15.26 1.03 -0.20
N HIS A 435 15.43 0.33 -1.34
CA HIS A 435 16.50 0.62 -2.31
C HIS A 435 16.38 2.04 -2.86
N GLY A 436 15.21 2.43 -3.36
CA GLY A 436 14.98 3.79 -3.87
C GLY A 436 15.21 4.88 -2.81
N ILE A 437 14.80 4.64 -1.57
CA ILE A 437 14.99 5.56 -0.43
C ILE A 437 16.48 5.76 -0.14
N VAL A 438 17.27 4.68 -0.02
CA VAL A 438 18.71 4.82 0.31
C VAL A 438 19.47 5.52 -0.81
N GLU A 439 19.17 5.21 -2.08
CA GLU A 439 19.77 5.88 -3.25
C GLU A 439 19.47 7.39 -3.25
N SER A 440 18.20 7.74 -2.99
CA SER A 440 17.77 9.14 -2.97
C SER A 440 18.38 9.92 -1.81
N LEU A 441 18.42 9.33 -0.61
CA LEU A 441 18.99 9.98 0.57
C LEU A 441 20.52 10.11 0.45
N PHE A 442 21.20 9.08 -0.06
CA PHE A 442 22.64 9.10 -0.28
C PHE A 442 23.01 10.27 -1.21
N ARG A 443 22.33 10.39 -2.36
CA ARG A 443 22.52 11.48 -3.31
C ARG A 443 22.26 12.85 -2.68
N ARG A 444 21.15 12.99 -1.94
CA ARG A 444 20.84 14.22 -1.23
C ARG A 444 21.94 14.61 -0.25
N TYR A 445 22.46 13.67 0.54
CA TYR A 445 23.49 13.97 1.52
C TYR A 445 24.82 14.36 0.87
N THR A 446 25.24 13.66 -0.18
CA THR A 446 26.48 13.99 -0.89
C THR A 446 26.40 15.32 -1.64
N GLU A 447 25.27 15.63 -2.27
CA GLU A 447 25.01 16.94 -2.90
C GLU A 447 25.05 18.11 -1.89
N ASN A 448 24.72 17.84 -0.62
CA ASN A 448 24.82 18.81 0.47
C ASN A 448 26.18 18.80 1.20
N GLY A 449 27.20 18.16 0.61
CA GLY A 449 28.59 18.21 1.09
C GLY A 449 28.97 17.15 2.13
N MET A 450 28.11 16.15 2.40
CA MET A 450 28.47 15.00 3.21
C MET A 450 29.41 14.07 2.45
N SER A 451 30.42 13.49 3.12
CA SER A 451 31.27 12.47 2.49
C SER A 451 30.48 11.20 2.15
N GLU A 452 30.88 10.49 1.10
CA GLU A 452 30.23 9.25 0.66
C GLU A 452 30.16 8.20 1.79
N ASP A 453 31.25 8.00 2.53
CA ASP A 453 31.29 7.08 3.67
C ASP A 453 30.25 7.41 4.75
N LEU A 454 30.08 8.71 5.05
CA LEU A 454 29.15 9.16 6.07
C LEU A 454 27.71 9.12 5.55
N ALA A 455 27.49 9.45 4.28
CA ALA A 455 26.18 9.33 3.63
C ALA A 455 25.70 7.87 3.58
N TYR A 456 26.59 6.92 3.29
CA TYR A 456 26.27 5.49 3.32
C TYR A 456 25.91 5.03 4.74
N LYS A 457 26.70 5.43 5.75
CA LYS A 457 26.41 5.12 7.16
C LYS A 457 25.07 5.68 7.62
N ASN A 458 24.75 6.90 7.21
CA ASN A 458 23.50 7.59 7.56
C ASN A 458 22.28 7.11 6.76
N THR A 459 22.46 6.20 5.81
CA THR A 459 21.37 5.61 5.00
C THR A 459 21.29 4.11 5.20
N VAL A 460 22.15 3.34 4.52
CA VAL A 460 22.09 1.87 4.50
C VAL A 460 22.34 1.28 5.89
N GLU A 461 23.49 1.58 6.51
CA GLU A 461 23.84 1.02 7.84
C GLU A 461 22.84 1.45 8.92
N CYS A 462 22.33 2.69 8.83
CA CYS A 462 21.33 3.20 9.76
C CYS A 462 20.02 2.39 9.67
N ILE A 463 19.50 2.19 8.46
CA ILE A 463 18.25 1.46 8.21
C ILE A 463 18.40 -0.02 8.59
N THR A 464 19.43 -0.70 8.08
CA THR A 464 19.60 -2.15 8.28
C THR A 464 20.20 -2.51 9.65
N GLY A 465 20.78 -1.54 10.35
CA GLY A 465 21.35 -1.70 11.68
C GLY A 465 20.39 -1.28 12.79
N ILE A 466 20.54 -0.04 13.26
CA ILE A 466 19.87 0.43 14.48
C ILE A 466 18.35 0.56 14.30
N ILE A 467 17.87 1.05 13.16
CA ILE A 467 16.44 1.21 12.91
C ILE A 467 15.76 -0.17 12.90
N SER A 468 16.27 -1.10 12.09
CA SER A 468 15.75 -2.47 12.01
C SER A 468 15.76 -3.18 13.37
N LYS A 469 16.85 -3.06 14.14
CA LYS A 469 16.95 -3.67 15.47
C LYS A 469 15.94 -3.10 16.48
N THR A 470 15.78 -1.78 16.50
CA THR A 470 14.84 -1.11 17.41
C THR A 470 13.39 -1.46 17.05
N ILE A 471 13.02 -1.43 15.77
CA ILE A 471 11.68 -1.81 15.31
C ILE A 471 11.40 -3.28 15.66
N SER A 472 12.36 -4.17 15.40
CA SER A 472 12.21 -5.61 15.66
C SER A 472 11.95 -5.96 17.13
N THR A 473 12.39 -5.13 18.08
CA THR A 473 12.32 -5.44 19.52
C THR A 473 11.34 -4.56 20.30
N GLN A 474 11.10 -3.33 19.84
CA GLN A 474 10.34 -2.31 20.57
C GLN A 474 9.33 -1.54 19.70
N GLY A 475 9.31 -1.77 18.39
CA GLY A 475 8.38 -1.13 17.45
C GLY A 475 8.80 0.28 17.00
N MET A 476 8.00 0.87 16.10
CA MET A 476 8.34 2.15 15.42
C MET A 476 8.34 3.36 16.37
N LEU A 477 7.44 3.41 17.35
CA LEU A 477 7.38 4.51 18.32
C LEU A 477 8.66 4.61 19.14
N ALA A 478 9.33 3.49 19.43
CA ALA A 478 10.60 3.48 20.15
C ALA A 478 11.71 4.16 19.34
N VAL A 479 11.69 4.07 18.00
CA VAL A 479 12.62 4.80 17.14
C VAL A 479 12.45 6.31 17.35
N TYR A 480 11.23 6.83 17.17
CA TYR A 480 10.95 8.26 17.36
C TYR A 480 11.26 8.75 18.79
N ASN A 481 10.88 7.96 19.80
CA ASN A 481 11.10 8.32 21.21
C ASN A 481 12.58 8.27 21.62
N SER A 482 13.42 7.53 20.90
CA SER A 482 14.87 7.49 21.15
C SER A 482 15.63 8.71 20.62
N LEU A 483 14.98 9.54 19.79
CA LEU A 483 15.58 10.74 19.20
C LEU A 483 15.62 11.90 20.21
N SER A 484 16.57 12.83 20.01
CA SER A 484 16.58 14.13 20.69
C SER A 484 15.40 14.99 20.23
N GLU A 485 15.07 16.06 20.97
CA GLU A 485 14.01 17.01 20.58
C GLU A 485 14.28 17.73 19.24
N GLU A 486 15.55 17.84 18.84
CA GLU A 486 15.92 18.29 17.50
C GLU A 486 15.69 17.18 16.46
N GLY A 487 16.15 15.95 16.74
CA GLY A 487 15.93 14.80 15.86
C GLY A 487 14.45 14.45 15.65
N LYS A 488 13.58 14.69 16.64
CA LYS A 488 12.13 14.54 16.49
C LYS A 488 11.55 15.52 15.47
N ARG A 489 12.00 16.79 15.49
CA ARG A 489 11.57 17.80 14.50
C ARG A 489 12.06 17.47 13.10
N GLU A 490 13.27 16.94 12.97
CA GLU A 490 13.78 16.43 11.69
C GLU A 490 12.98 15.22 11.21
N PHE A 491 12.66 14.28 12.10
CA PHE A 491 11.82 13.12 11.80
C PHE A 491 10.44 13.55 11.32
N GLU A 492 9.77 14.45 12.02
CA GLU A 492 8.43 14.95 11.65
C GLU A 492 8.45 15.66 10.30
N THR A 493 9.47 16.47 10.03
CA THR A 493 9.65 17.13 8.73
C THR A 493 9.79 16.11 7.61
N ALA A 494 10.67 15.10 7.79
CA ALA A 494 10.87 14.05 6.81
C ALA A 494 9.63 13.17 6.62
N TYR A 495 8.98 12.75 7.72
CA TYR A 495 7.80 11.89 7.69
C TYR A 495 6.62 12.60 7.01
N SER A 496 6.34 13.85 7.39
CA SER A 496 5.26 14.66 6.80
C SER A 496 5.43 14.84 5.29
N ALA A 497 6.67 15.08 4.83
CA ALA A 497 6.96 15.28 3.42
C ALA A 497 7.02 13.98 2.59
N SER A 498 7.32 12.82 3.21
CA SER A 498 7.54 11.56 2.50
C SER A 498 6.34 10.61 2.50
N TYR A 499 5.43 10.72 3.47
CA TYR A 499 4.32 9.77 3.61
C TYR A 499 3.46 9.66 2.35
N TYR A 500 2.98 10.80 1.82
CA TYR A 500 2.10 10.80 0.66
C TYR A 500 2.80 10.39 -0.65
N PRO A 501 4.01 10.89 -0.99
CA PRO A 501 4.74 10.39 -2.15
C PRO A 501 5.02 8.90 -2.11
N CYS A 502 5.39 8.35 -0.94
CA CYS A 502 5.58 6.91 -0.78
C CYS A 502 4.25 6.16 -0.94
N MET A 503 3.17 6.64 -0.33
CA MET A 503 1.85 6.03 -0.43
C MET A 503 1.35 6.00 -1.88
N ASP A 504 1.62 7.03 -2.67
CA ASP A 504 1.22 7.10 -4.09
C ASP A 504 1.77 5.91 -4.89
N ILE A 505 3.08 5.70 -4.83
CA ILE A 505 3.76 4.59 -5.52
C ILE A 505 3.33 3.23 -4.97
N LEU A 506 3.16 3.13 -3.64
CA LEU A 506 2.70 1.88 -3.02
C LEU A 506 1.25 1.56 -3.44
N TYR A 507 0.40 2.58 -3.55
CA TYR A 507 -1.00 2.41 -3.92
C TYR A 507 -1.13 1.95 -5.38
N GLU A 508 -0.44 2.61 -6.30
CA GLU A 508 -0.31 2.19 -7.70
C GLU A 508 0.18 0.74 -7.81
N CYS A 509 1.28 0.42 -7.11
CA CYS A 509 1.85 -0.92 -7.12
C CYS A 509 0.86 -1.98 -6.62
N TYR A 510 0.11 -1.69 -5.56
CA TYR A 510 -0.90 -2.63 -5.04
C TYR A 510 -2.02 -2.88 -6.06
N GLU A 511 -2.54 -1.83 -6.71
CA GLU A 511 -3.60 -1.95 -7.72
C GLU A 511 -3.11 -2.73 -8.97
N ASP A 512 -1.87 -2.54 -9.39
CA ASP A 512 -1.26 -3.31 -10.48
C ASP A 512 -1.10 -4.79 -10.15
N VAL A 513 -0.77 -5.12 -8.90
CA VAL A 513 -0.74 -6.51 -8.43
C VAL A 513 -2.14 -7.09 -8.35
N ALA A 514 -3.08 -6.37 -7.73
CA ALA A 514 -4.44 -6.85 -7.52
C ALA A 514 -5.23 -7.04 -8.82
N SER A 515 -4.94 -6.23 -9.85
CA SER A 515 -5.52 -6.36 -11.20
C SER A 515 -4.90 -7.50 -12.03
N GLY A 516 -3.77 -8.06 -11.58
CA GLY A 516 -3.02 -9.08 -12.31
C GLY A 516 -2.06 -8.53 -13.38
N SER A 517 -1.98 -7.21 -13.53
CA SER A 517 -1.07 -6.53 -14.47
C SER A 517 0.39 -6.84 -14.13
N GLU A 518 0.75 -6.77 -12.86
CA GLU A 518 2.13 -7.03 -12.43
C GLU A 518 2.50 -8.51 -12.56
N ILE A 519 1.58 -9.43 -12.26
CA ILE A 519 1.77 -10.87 -12.49
C ILE A 519 2.06 -11.14 -13.97
N ARG A 520 1.29 -10.51 -14.87
CA ARG A 520 1.51 -10.62 -16.32
C ARG A 520 2.88 -10.08 -16.73
N SER A 521 3.29 -8.94 -16.16
CA SER A 521 4.60 -8.33 -16.39
C SER A 521 5.74 -9.29 -16.05
N VAL A 522 5.68 -9.93 -14.87
CA VAL A 522 6.66 -10.92 -14.40
C VAL A 522 6.76 -12.13 -15.35
N VAL A 523 5.62 -12.68 -15.79
CA VAL A 523 5.62 -13.80 -16.75
C VAL A 523 6.31 -13.40 -18.05
N LEU A 524 5.97 -12.24 -18.61
CA LEU A 524 6.58 -11.73 -19.83
C LEU A 524 8.07 -11.41 -19.65
N ALA A 525 8.49 -10.95 -18.47
CA ALA A 525 9.89 -10.72 -18.14
C ALA A 525 10.70 -12.03 -18.16
N GLY A 526 10.17 -13.10 -17.56
CA GLY A 526 10.81 -14.42 -17.60
C GLY A 526 11.02 -14.93 -19.03
N GLN A 527 10.08 -14.66 -19.93
CA GLN A 527 10.18 -15.04 -21.34
C GLN A 527 11.27 -14.25 -22.09
N ARG A 528 11.61 -13.02 -21.67
CA ARG A 528 12.66 -12.19 -22.28
C ARG A 528 14.09 -12.64 -21.93
N PHE A 529 14.24 -13.59 -21.00
CA PHE A 529 15.55 -14.21 -20.71
C PHE A 529 16.04 -15.15 -21.82
N TYR A 530 15.15 -15.55 -22.72
CA TYR A 530 15.46 -16.44 -23.84
C TYR A 530 15.26 -15.72 -25.17
N VAL A 531 16.05 -16.09 -26.18
CA VAL A 531 15.93 -15.54 -27.54
C VAL A 531 14.55 -15.91 -28.09
N LYS A 532 13.79 -14.91 -28.53
CA LYS A 532 12.50 -15.11 -29.21
C LYS A 532 12.47 -14.27 -30.48
N GLY A 533 12.54 -14.94 -31.63
CA GLY A 533 12.62 -14.27 -32.93
C GLY A 533 13.94 -13.50 -33.11
N TRP A 534 13.84 -12.21 -33.42
CA TRP A 534 14.99 -11.34 -33.75
C TRP A 534 15.50 -10.51 -32.56
N SER A 535 14.89 -10.62 -31.38
CA SER A 535 15.27 -9.83 -30.19
C SER A 535 16.39 -10.51 -29.38
N PRO A 536 17.40 -9.75 -28.89
CA PRO A 536 18.41 -10.25 -27.94
C PRO A 536 17.81 -10.74 -26.61
N CYS A 537 18.56 -11.56 -25.87
CA CYS A 537 18.26 -11.91 -24.47
C CYS A 537 18.55 -10.74 -23.52
N PHE A 538 17.66 -10.48 -22.57
CA PHE A 538 17.85 -9.47 -21.51
C PHE A 538 17.84 -10.12 -20.13
N SER A 539 18.97 -10.66 -19.68
CA SER A 539 19.13 -11.10 -18.28
C SER A 539 19.21 -9.89 -17.35
N ASN A 540 18.78 -10.03 -16.10
CA ASN A 540 18.95 -8.99 -15.08
C ASN A 540 20.44 -8.57 -15.02
N GLY A 541 20.69 -7.26 -15.06
CA GLY A 541 22.02 -6.68 -14.88
C GLY A 541 22.52 -6.86 -13.44
N LYS A 542 23.79 -6.54 -13.20
CA LYS A 542 24.26 -6.37 -11.82
C LYS A 542 23.69 -5.05 -11.29
N ASN A 543 22.84 -5.13 -10.27
CA ASN A 543 22.49 -3.99 -9.43
C ASN A 543 23.61 -3.78 -8.41
#